data_AF-A0A9P0ZKI7-F1
#
_entry.id   AF-A0A9P0ZKI7-F1
#
_cell.length_a   1.000
_cell.length_b   1.000
_cell.length_c   1.000
_cell.angle_alpha   90.00
_cell.angle_beta   90.00
_cell.angle_gamma   90.00
#
_symmetry.space_group_name_H-M   'P 1'
#
loop_
_entity.id
_entity.type
_entity.pdbx_description
1 polymer ?
#
loop_
_entity_poly.entity_id
_entity_poly.type
_entity_poly.pdbx_seq_one_letter_code
_entity_poly.pdbx_strand_id
1 'polypeptide(L)'
;MIEIRTCDLLLGRSQAVAEVLLLCALANAHTIPVGDSAGWTYDMGGWPNGKTFKAGDILVFKYDPAEHTVVIVSKENYDSCKPVGKTLSSGHDHVRLTSGTSYYICGIADHCDFGQKINVTAV
;
A
#
# COMPACT_ATOMS: atom_id res chain seq x y z
N MET A 1 10.20 17.46 -13.73
CA MET A 1 11.30 18.15 -13.04
C MET A 1 10.74 18.65 -11.72
N ILE A 2 10.81 17.81 -10.67
CA ILE A 2 10.42 18.19 -9.31
C ILE A 2 11.74 18.46 -8.60
N GLU A 3 11.92 19.72 -8.20
CA GLU A 3 13.09 20.33 -7.59
C GLU A 3 13.65 19.49 -6.42
N ILE A 4 14.81 18.88 -6.64
CA ILE A 4 15.68 18.33 -5.60
C ILE A 4 16.59 19.49 -5.16
N ARG A 5 16.05 20.47 -4.44
CA ARG A 5 16.84 21.55 -3.83
C ARG A 5 16.28 21.93 -2.47
N THR A 6 16.74 21.21 -1.45
CA THR A 6 17.04 21.74 -0.10
C THR A 6 17.61 20.62 0.76
N CYS A 7 18.81 20.16 0.42
CA CYS A 7 19.71 19.57 1.43
C CYS A 7 21.14 20.15 1.29
N ASP A 8 21.25 21.29 0.61
CA ASP A 8 22.48 22.05 0.51
C ASP A 8 22.27 23.40 1.20
N LEU A 9 23.30 23.81 1.94
CA LEU A 9 23.48 25.10 2.62
C LEU A 9 22.92 25.17 4.04
N LEU A 10 23.59 24.49 4.97
CA LEU A 10 24.13 25.15 6.17
C LEU A 10 25.43 24.43 6.63
N LEU A 11 26.48 24.48 5.81
CA LEU A 11 27.85 24.23 6.31
C LEU A 11 28.42 25.54 6.87
N GLY A 12 27.98 25.87 8.09
CA GLY A 12 28.58 26.90 8.92
C GLY A 12 29.95 26.43 9.42
N ARG A 13 30.97 27.26 9.20
CA ARG A 13 32.36 27.03 9.61
C ARG A 13 32.48 26.95 11.14
N SER A 14 32.75 25.78 11.72
CA SER A 14 33.70 25.55 12.84
C SER A 14 33.54 24.14 13.40
N GLN A 15 34.66 23.43 13.56
CA GLN A 15 34.72 22.05 14.06
C GLN A 15 34.39 22.00 15.56
N ALA A 16 33.30 21.35 15.92
CA ALA A 16 33.12 20.69 17.21
C ALA A 16 32.25 19.45 16.99
N VAL A 17 32.79 18.31 17.42
CA VAL A 17 32.35 16.95 17.09
C VAL A 17 31.09 16.61 17.87
N ALA A 18 29.97 16.45 17.17
CA ALA A 18 28.86 15.62 17.59
C ALA A 18 28.33 14.95 16.32
N GLU A 19 28.76 13.71 16.08
CA GLU A 19 28.28 12.86 15.00
C GLU A 19 26.81 12.48 15.28
N VAL A 20 25.89 13.43 15.10
CA VAL A 20 24.51 13.10 14.81
C VAL A 20 24.51 12.72 13.35
N LEU A 21 24.78 11.44 13.10
CA LEU A 21 24.55 10.80 11.81
C LEU A 21 23.04 10.83 11.57
N LEU A 22 22.54 11.97 11.08
CA LEU A 22 21.17 12.11 10.60
C LEU A 22 21.11 11.30 9.31
N LEU A 23 20.89 9.99 9.45
CA LEU A 23 20.47 9.11 8.39
C LEU A 23 19.10 9.63 7.93
N CYS A 24 19.11 10.57 6.99
CA CYS A 24 17.99 10.77 6.08
C CYS A 24 17.83 9.46 5.32
N ALA A 25 17.10 8.52 5.90
CA ALA A 25 16.68 7.32 5.20
C ALA A 25 15.87 7.81 4.00
N LEU A 26 16.42 7.66 2.80
CA LEU A 26 15.70 7.90 1.56
C LEU A 26 14.53 6.89 1.56
N ALA A 27 13.36 7.33 1.99
CA ALA A 27 12.13 6.56 1.92
C ALA A 27 11.70 6.51 0.46
N ASN A 28 12.34 5.62 -0.30
CA ASN A 28 11.88 5.28 -1.64
C ASN A 28 10.59 4.47 -1.49
N ALA A 29 9.52 4.95 -2.11
CA ALA A 29 8.28 4.21 -2.23
C ALA A 29 8.54 2.87 -2.94
N HIS A 30 8.24 1.76 -2.28
CA HIS A 30 8.35 0.43 -2.86
C HIS A 30 7.06 0.05 -3.59
N THR A 31 7.19 -0.63 -4.73
CA THR A 31 6.05 -1.16 -5.48
C THR A 31 5.88 -2.64 -5.12
N ILE A 32 4.75 -2.99 -4.52
CA ILE A 32 4.48 -4.30 -3.92
C ILE A 32 3.32 -4.97 -4.69
N PRO A 33 3.58 -6.07 -5.43
CA PRO A 33 2.52 -6.83 -6.06
C PRO A 33 1.68 -7.59 -5.01
N VAL A 34 0.38 -7.34 -5.01
CA VAL A 34 -0.57 -8.02 -4.13
C VAL A 34 -0.74 -9.47 -4.58
N GLY A 35 -0.60 -10.43 -3.65
CA GLY A 35 -0.62 -11.87 -3.94
C GLY A 35 0.64 -12.41 -4.60
N ASP A 36 1.72 -11.60 -4.64
CA ASP A 36 3.00 -11.97 -5.26
C ASP A 36 2.79 -12.46 -6.70
N SER A 37 3.06 -13.74 -7.03
CA SER A 37 2.84 -14.29 -8.36
C SER A 37 1.39 -14.68 -8.65
N ALA A 38 0.58 -14.92 -7.62
CA ALA A 38 -0.82 -15.34 -7.76
C ALA A 38 -1.75 -14.17 -8.12
N GLY A 39 -1.34 -12.94 -7.81
CA GLY A 39 -2.16 -11.75 -8.03
C GLY A 39 -3.31 -11.62 -7.05
N TRP A 40 -4.28 -10.79 -7.40
CA TRP A 40 -5.46 -10.54 -6.58
C TRP A 40 -6.50 -11.65 -6.78
N THR A 41 -6.57 -12.60 -5.84
CA THR A 41 -7.41 -13.80 -5.92
C THR A 41 -8.04 -14.17 -4.56
N TYR A 42 -8.60 -15.35 -4.39
CA TYR A 42 -9.23 -15.82 -3.15
C TYR A 42 -8.20 -16.14 -2.04
N ASP A 43 -8.68 -16.34 -0.80
CA ASP A 43 -7.87 -16.77 0.35
C ASP A 43 -6.62 -15.91 0.66
N MET A 44 -6.73 -14.60 0.49
CA MET A 44 -5.61 -13.65 0.57
C MET A 44 -5.21 -13.26 2.00
N GLY A 45 -5.93 -13.75 3.02
CA GLY A 45 -5.73 -13.33 4.42
C GLY A 45 -4.31 -13.56 4.94
N GLY A 46 -3.57 -14.51 4.37
CA GLY A 46 -2.17 -14.78 4.73
C GLY A 46 -1.14 -13.90 4.04
N TRP A 47 -1.46 -13.30 2.89
CA TRP A 47 -0.48 -12.58 2.06
C TRP A 47 0.21 -11.41 2.77
N PRO A 48 -0.47 -10.57 3.58
CA PRO A 48 0.20 -9.48 4.29
C PRO A 48 1.21 -9.93 5.37
N ASN A 49 1.17 -11.19 5.83
CA ASN A 49 1.93 -11.64 6.98
C ASN A 49 3.44 -11.56 6.73
N GLY A 50 4.18 -11.01 7.70
CA GLY A 50 5.63 -10.86 7.63
C GLY A 50 6.14 -9.77 6.68
N LYS A 51 5.24 -9.04 5.99
CA LYS A 51 5.59 -7.88 5.16
C LYS A 51 5.52 -6.60 6.00
N THR A 52 6.45 -5.69 5.74
CA THR A 52 6.45 -4.34 6.34
C THR A 52 6.07 -3.34 5.24
N PHE A 53 4.98 -2.61 5.47
CA PHE A 53 4.52 -1.56 4.56
C PHE A 53 4.87 -0.20 5.13
N LYS A 54 5.21 0.75 4.26
CA LYS A 54 5.51 2.14 4.63
C LYS A 54 4.55 3.11 3.95
N ALA A 55 4.27 4.23 4.60
CA ALA A 55 3.54 5.30 3.94
C ALA A 55 4.28 5.73 2.66
N GLY A 56 3.55 5.81 1.56
CA GLY A 56 4.09 6.10 0.24
C GLY A 56 4.36 4.87 -0.63
N ASP A 57 4.44 3.65 -0.09
CA ASP A 57 4.51 2.43 -0.90
C ASP A 57 3.31 2.30 -1.84
N ILE A 58 3.45 1.53 -2.91
CA ILE A 58 2.42 1.33 -3.93
C ILE A 58 2.05 -0.14 -3.97
N LEU A 59 0.80 -0.47 -3.63
CA LEU A 59 0.23 -1.79 -3.90
C LEU A 59 -0.16 -1.89 -5.37
N VAL A 60 0.18 -3.01 -6.00
CA VAL A 60 -0.22 -3.34 -7.38
C VAL A 60 -1.16 -4.53 -7.36
N PHE A 61 -2.41 -4.28 -7.72
CA PHE A 61 -3.43 -5.33 -7.84
C PHE A 61 -3.48 -5.78 -9.29
N LYS A 62 -3.17 -7.05 -9.54
CA LYS A 62 -3.25 -7.69 -10.86
C LYS A 62 -4.35 -8.74 -10.87
N TYR A 63 -5.28 -8.65 -11.80
CA TYR A 63 -6.42 -9.56 -11.94
C TYR A 63 -7.08 -9.44 -13.32
N ASP A 64 -7.94 -10.39 -13.68
CA ASP A 64 -8.84 -10.23 -14.83
C ASP A 64 -9.98 -9.27 -14.45
N PRO A 65 -10.10 -8.08 -15.08
CA PRO A 65 -11.14 -7.12 -14.75
C PRO A 65 -12.56 -7.59 -15.09
N ALA A 66 -12.73 -8.69 -15.82
CA ALA A 66 -14.03 -9.34 -16.00
C ALA A 66 -14.46 -10.14 -14.75
N GLU A 67 -13.50 -10.64 -13.96
CA GLU A 67 -13.74 -11.55 -12.84
C GLU A 67 -13.64 -10.85 -11.48
N HIS A 68 -12.83 -9.81 -11.37
CA HIS A 68 -12.51 -9.18 -10.08
C HIS A 68 -12.53 -7.66 -10.14
N THR A 69 -12.64 -7.06 -8.96
CA THR A 69 -12.47 -5.62 -8.72
C THR A 69 -11.65 -5.41 -7.45
N VAL A 70 -11.25 -4.16 -7.19
CA VAL A 70 -10.69 -3.74 -5.90
C VAL A 70 -11.54 -2.61 -5.36
N VAL A 71 -12.10 -2.78 -4.17
CA VAL A 71 -12.86 -1.74 -3.47
C VAL A 71 -12.09 -1.35 -2.21
N ILE A 72 -11.75 -0.07 -2.11
CA ILE A 72 -11.12 0.51 -0.92
C ILE A 72 -12.23 0.91 0.05
N VAL A 73 -12.27 0.26 1.21
CA VAL A 73 -13.40 0.32 2.14
C VAL A 73 -12.99 0.76 3.54
N SER A 74 -13.98 1.13 4.37
CA SER A 74 -13.79 1.29 5.81
C SER A 74 -13.58 -0.06 6.50
N LYS A 75 -13.12 -0.06 7.76
CA LYS A 75 -13.03 -1.29 8.55
C LYS A 75 -14.38 -2.01 8.68
N GLU A 76 -15.46 -1.27 8.95
CA GLU A 76 -16.80 -1.85 9.08
C GLU A 76 -17.25 -2.56 7.79
N ASN A 77 -17.03 -1.91 6.65
CA ASN A 77 -17.38 -2.46 5.34
C ASN A 77 -16.47 -3.62 4.96
N TYR A 78 -15.21 -3.61 5.38
CA TYR A 78 -14.32 -4.75 5.27
C TYR A 78 -14.84 -5.93 6.08
N ASP A 79 -15.14 -5.75 7.36
CA ASP A 79 -15.59 -6.82 8.27
C ASP A 79 -16.91 -7.44 7.78
N SER A 80 -17.81 -6.62 7.22
CA SER A 80 -19.12 -7.05 6.71
C SER A 80 -19.17 -7.33 5.20
N CYS A 81 -18.03 -7.32 4.52
CA CYS A 81 -17.90 -7.52 3.07
C CYS A 81 -18.85 -6.65 2.21
N LYS A 82 -19.09 -5.41 2.64
CA LYS A 82 -19.89 -4.43 1.91
C LYS A 82 -18.99 -3.65 0.93
N PRO A 83 -19.25 -3.70 -0.39
CA PRO A 83 -18.45 -2.96 -1.39
C PRO A 83 -18.82 -1.47 -1.47
N VAL A 84 -18.87 -0.81 -0.31
CA VAL A 84 -19.16 0.62 -0.21
C VAL A 84 -17.84 1.36 0.00
N GLY A 85 -17.36 1.97 -1.08
CA GLY A 85 -16.06 2.63 -1.12
C GLY A 85 -15.65 3.05 -2.52
N LYS A 86 -14.35 3.33 -2.70
CA LYS A 86 -13.79 3.63 -4.02
C LYS A 86 -13.50 2.32 -4.76
N THR A 87 -14.13 2.12 -5.91
CA THR A 87 -13.89 0.95 -6.77
C THR A 87 -12.85 1.24 -7.83
N LEU A 88 -11.96 0.28 -8.04
CA LEU A 88 -10.98 0.20 -9.11
C LEU A 88 -11.25 -1.09 -9.92
N SER A 89 -11.10 -1.01 -11.23
CA SER A 89 -11.53 -2.07 -12.15
C SER A 89 -10.66 -2.16 -13.41
N SER A 90 -9.39 -1.74 -13.34
CA SER A 90 -8.51 -1.76 -14.52
C SER A 90 -7.86 -3.13 -14.78
N GLY A 91 -7.86 -4.02 -13.79
CA GLY A 91 -7.08 -5.27 -13.82
C GLY A 91 -5.58 -5.10 -13.50
N HIS A 92 -5.10 -3.86 -13.40
CA HIS A 92 -3.72 -3.52 -13.05
C HIS A 92 -3.67 -2.21 -12.24
N ASP A 93 -4.33 -2.21 -11.09
CA ASP A 93 -4.51 -1.00 -10.28
C ASP A 93 -3.31 -0.70 -9.39
N HIS A 94 -2.97 0.58 -9.28
CA HIS A 94 -1.93 1.07 -8.38
C HIS A 94 -2.55 1.89 -7.25
N VAL A 95 -2.30 1.47 -6.01
CA VAL A 95 -2.78 2.17 -4.81
C VAL A 95 -1.60 2.59 -3.95
N ARG A 96 -1.41 3.90 -3.81
CA ARG A 96 -0.42 4.44 -2.87
C ARG A 96 -0.95 4.34 -1.44
N LEU A 97 -0.15 3.76 -0.55
CA LEU A 97 -0.46 3.63 0.86
C LEU A 97 -0.28 4.97 1.58
N THR A 98 -1.24 5.28 2.44
CA THR A 98 -1.13 6.32 3.47
C THR A 98 -0.76 5.68 4.80
N SER A 99 -0.20 6.45 5.74
CA SER A 99 0.03 5.94 7.10
C SER A 99 -1.27 5.44 7.73
N GLY A 100 -1.17 4.38 8.52
CA GLY A 100 -2.30 3.70 9.14
C GLY A 100 -2.75 2.45 8.39
N THR A 101 -3.93 1.94 8.76
CA THR A 101 -4.48 0.69 8.20
C THR A 101 -5.46 0.98 7.08
N SER A 102 -5.23 0.37 5.92
CA SER A 102 -6.13 0.40 4.76
C SER A 102 -6.74 -0.98 4.51
N TYR A 103 -7.97 -1.00 4.00
CA TYR A 103 -8.77 -2.21 3.80
C TYR A 103 -9.22 -2.32 2.35
N TYR A 104 -9.08 -3.52 1.79
CA TYR A 104 -9.36 -3.81 0.39
C TYR A 104 -10.17 -5.09 0.29
N ILE A 105 -11.21 -5.08 -0.55
CA ILE A 105 -12.03 -6.25 -0.86
C ILE A 105 -12.27 -6.34 -2.37
N CYS A 106 -12.64 -7.52 -2.86
CA CYS A 106 -13.30 -7.61 -4.15
C CYS A 106 -14.78 -7.28 -3.98
N GLY A 107 -15.33 -6.48 -4.90
CA GLY A 107 -16.73 -6.06 -4.87
C GLY A 107 -17.70 -6.96 -5.63
N ILE A 108 -17.20 -8.04 -6.25
CA ILE A 108 -18.05 -9.06 -6.86
C ILE A 108 -18.69 -9.91 -5.75
N ALA A 109 -19.96 -10.27 -5.93
CA ALA A 109 -20.73 -11.03 -4.96
C ALA A 109 -19.98 -12.29 -4.50
N ASP A 110 -20.05 -12.59 -3.20
CA ASP A 110 -19.42 -13.73 -2.51
C ASP A 110 -17.87 -13.77 -2.52
N HIS A 111 -17.18 -13.01 -3.38
CA HIS A 111 -15.72 -13.07 -3.48
C HIS A 111 -15.01 -12.61 -2.21
N CYS A 112 -15.52 -11.56 -1.57
CA CYS A 112 -14.99 -11.08 -0.29
C CYS A 112 -15.16 -12.14 0.82
N ASP A 113 -16.31 -12.82 0.85
CA ASP A 113 -16.60 -13.86 1.84
C ASP A 113 -15.75 -15.11 1.62
N PHE A 114 -15.36 -15.40 0.37
CA PHE A 114 -14.33 -16.38 0.00
C PHE A 114 -12.89 -15.87 0.17
N GLY A 115 -12.68 -14.84 0.98
CA GLY A 115 -11.35 -14.41 1.39
C GLY A 115 -10.59 -13.56 0.37
N GLN A 116 -11.22 -13.07 -0.69
CA GLN A 116 -10.62 -12.06 -1.59
C GLN A 116 -10.67 -10.66 -0.94
N LYS A 117 -9.94 -10.53 0.17
CA LYS A 117 -9.86 -9.34 1.01
C LYS A 117 -8.50 -9.29 1.73
N ILE A 118 -7.94 -8.09 1.87
CA ILE A 118 -6.72 -7.85 2.66
C ILE A 118 -6.84 -6.56 3.46
N ASN A 119 -6.12 -6.50 4.56
CA ASN A 119 -5.82 -5.24 5.24
C ASN A 119 -4.30 -5.12 5.37
N VAL A 120 -3.80 -3.89 5.29
CA VAL A 120 -2.37 -3.59 5.41
C VAL A 120 -2.20 -2.38 6.32
N THR A 121 -1.22 -2.43 7.20
CA THR A 121 -0.85 -1.31 8.07
C THR A 121 0.48 -0.75 7.59
N ALA A 122 0.47 0.49 7.14
CA ALA A 122 1.66 1.22 6.72
C ALA A 122 2.16 2.13 7.86
N VAL A 123 3.42 1.98 8.23
CA VAL A 123 4.10 2.80 9.25
C VAL A 123 4.80 4.02 8.64
#